data_AF-A0AAU3QYW4-F1
#
_entry.id   AF-A0AAU3QYW4-F1
#
_cell.length_a   1.000
_cell.length_b   1.000
_cell.length_c   1.000
_cell.angle_alpha   90.00
_cell.angle_beta   90.00
_cell.angle_gamma   90.00
#
_symmetry.space_group_name_H-M   'P 1'
#
loop_
_entity.id
_entity.type
_entity.pdbx_description
1 polymer ?
#
loop_
_entity_poly.entity_id
_entity_poly.type
_entity_poly.pdbx_seq_one_letter_code
_entity_poly.pdbx_strand_id
1 'polypeptide(L)' 'MTAPCQALDHELLPKNIEGTRAKLKRLVKLAILTEVDTGSLTRKQ' A
#
# COMPACT_ATOMS: atom_id res chain seq x y z
N MET A 1 26.76 -0.65 5.64
CA MET A 1 26.40 -1.25 4.34
C MET A 1 25.06 -1.92 4.49
N THR A 2 23.96 -1.21 4.24
CA THR A 2 22.60 -1.77 4.35
C THR A 2 22.19 -2.27 2.96
N ALA A 3 22.02 -3.59 2.83
CA ALA A 3 21.58 -4.19 1.57
C ALA A 3 20.18 -3.65 1.20
N PRO A 4 19.97 -3.19 -0.05
CA PRO A 4 18.63 -2.87 -0.51
C PRO A 4 17.80 -4.16 -0.59
N CYS A 5 16.60 -4.17 -0.03
CA CYS A 5 15.66 -5.28 -0.20
C CYS A 5 15.29 -5.40 -1.70
N GLN A 6 15.87 -6.38 -2.40
CA GLN A 6 15.55 -6.69 -3.80
C GLN A 6 14.30 -7.58 -3.90
N ALA A 7 13.17 -7.11 -3.39
CA ALA A 7 11.88 -7.80 -3.44
C ALA A 7 10.89 -7.09 -4.37
N LEU A 8 11.35 -6.54 -5.51
CA LEU A 8 10.52 -5.73 -6.41
C LEU A 8 10.03 -6.47 -7.67
N ASP A 9 10.56 -7.66 -7.98
CA ASP A 9 10.28 -8.34 -9.27
C ASP A 9 9.59 -9.71 -9.15
N HIS A 10 9.03 -10.04 -7.98
CA HIS A 10 8.08 -11.14 -7.92
C HIS A 10 6.73 -10.64 -8.43
N GLU A 11 6.28 -11.19 -9.56
CA GLU A 11 4.97 -10.91 -10.14
C GLU A 11 3.90 -11.08 -9.05
N LEU A 12 3.36 -9.95 -8.58
CA LEU A 12 2.28 -9.92 -7.61
C LEU A 12 1.07 -10.56 -8.28
N LEU A 13 0.82 -11.83 -7.97
CA LEU A 13 -0.36 -12.56 -8.42
C LEU A 13 -1.59 -11.65 -8.24
N PRO A 14 -2.34 -11.32 -9.32
CA PRO A 14 -3.37 -10.28 -9.29
C PRO A 14 -4.61 -10.64 -8.45
N LYS A 15 -4.55 -11.72 -7.66
CA LYS A 15 -5.67 -12.34 -6.94
C LYS A 15 -6.41 -11.41 -5.97
N ASN A 16 -5.87 -10.24 -5.62
CA ASN A 16 -6.56 -9.32 -4.73
C ASN A 16 -6.22 -7.83 -4.95
N ILE A 17 -5.60 -7.44 -6.06
CA ILE A 17 -5.14 -6.05 -6.26
C ILE A 17 -6.32 -5.07 -6.16
N GLU A 18 -7.42 -5.35 -6.86
CA GLU A 18 -8.62 -4.50 -6.83
C GLU A 18 -9.28 -4.50 -5.44
N GLY A 19 -9.39 -5.67 -4.80
CA GLY A 19 -9.97 -5.80 -3.46
C GLY A 19 -9.14 -5.06 -2.39
N THR A 20 -7.82 -5.13 -2.50
CA THR A 20 -6.89 -4.38 -1.64
C THR A 20 -7.00 -2.89 -1.92
N ARG A 21 -7.02 -2.45 -3.19
CA ARG A 21 -7.22 -1.04 -3.56
C ARG A 21 -8.53 -0.48 -3.01
N ALA A 22 -9.63 -1.24 -3.12
CA ALA A 22 -10.94 -0.84 -2.58
C ALA A 22 -10.90 -0.69 -1.05
N LYS A 23 -10.26 -1.62 -0.34
CA LYS A 23 -10.08 -1.54 1.11
C LYS A 23 -9.24 -0.34 1.53
N LEU A 24 -8.11 -0.10 0.86
CA LEU A 24 -7.24 1.04 1.15
C LEU A 24 -7.96 2.37 0.93
N LYS A 25 -8.69 2.54 -0.19
CA LYS A 25 -9.53 3.72 -0.43
C LYS A 25 -10.56 3.96 0.69
N ARG A 26 -11.19 2.88 1.17
CA ARG A 26 -12.14 2.97 2.29
C ARG A 26 -11.46 3.45 3.58
N LEU A 27 -10.26 2.95 3.89
CA LEU A 27 -9.51 3.36 5.08
C LEU A 27 -9.04 4.82 5.02
N VAL A 28 -8.66 5.30 3.83
CA VAL A 28 -8.37 6.73 3.59
C VAL A 28 -9.62 7.59 3.79
N LYS A 29 -10.77 7.18 3.24
CA LYS A 29 -12.06 7.88 3.44
C LYS A 29 -12.47 7.95 4.92
N LEU A 30 -12.14 6.94 5.71
CA LEU A 30 -12.37 6.91 7.16
C LEU A 30 -11.32 7.69 7.97
N ALA A 31 -10.37 8.37 7.30
CA ALA A 31 -9.26 9.09 7.91
C ALA A 31 -8.37 8.24 8.84
N ILE A 32 -8.41 6.91 8.71
CA ILE A 32 -7.56 5.97 9.46
C ILE A 32 -6.15 5.95 8.84
N LEU A 33 -6.10 6.00 7.51
CA LEU A 33 -4.87 6.13 6.74
C LEU A 33 -4.79 7.53 6.12
N THR A 34 -3.57 8.03 5.97
CA THR A 34 -3.26 9.24 5.21
C THR A 34 -2.39 8.83 4.02
N GLU A 35 -2.77 9.28 2.82
CA GLU A 35 -1.91 9.18 1.64
C GLU A 35 -0.75 10.16 1.81
N VAL A 36 0.49 9.68 1.82
CA VAL A 36 1.70 10.49 2.05
C VAL A 36 2.43 10.82 0.75
N ASP A 37 2.37 9.91 -0.23
CA ASP A 37 2.83 10.09 -1.60
C ASP A 37 1.97 9.18 -2.52
N THR A 38 2.10 9.29 -3.85
CA THR A 38 1.33 8.48 -4.80
C THR A 38 1.63 7.00 -4.59
N GLY A 39 0.70 6.28 -3.93
CA GLY A 39 0.87 4.86 -3.60
C GLY A 39 1.49 4.59 -2.21
N SER A 40 1.79 5.61 -1.40
CA SER A 40 2.28 5.46 -0.02
C SER A 40 1.20 5.82 1.00
N LEU A 41 0.93 4.89 1.92
CA LEU A 41 -0.09 5.02 2.96
C LEU A 41 0.55 4.96 4.35
N THR A 42 0.18 5.89 5.23
CA THR A 42 0.61 5.89 6.63
C THR A 42 -0.58 5.88 7.57
N ARG A 43 -0.40 5.29 8.76
CA ARG A 43 -1.42 5.27 9.83
C ARG A 43 -1.42 6.62 10.54
N LYS A 44 -2.59 7.18 10.83
CA LYS A 44 -2.68 8.32 11.75
C LYS A 44 -2.25 7.87 13.16
N GLN A 45 -1.40 8.67 13.81
CA GLN A 45 -0.99 8.44 15.19
C GLN A 45 -2.19 8.50 16.14
#